data_AF-A0A1F7WJ09-F1
#
_entry.id   AF-A0A1F7WJ09-F1
#
_cell.length_a   1.000
_cell.length_b   1.000
_cell.length_c   1.000
_cell.angle_alpha   90.00
_cell.angle_beta   90.00
_cell.angle_gamma   90.00
#
_symmetry.space_group_name_H-M   'P 1'
#
loop_
_entity.id
_entity.type
_entity.pdbx_description
1 polymer ?
#
loop_
_entity_poly.entity_id
_entity_poly.type
_entity_poly.pdbx_seq_one_letter_code
_entity_poly.pdbx_strand_id
1 'polypeptide(L)'
;MKKLPKKNKGVKSFFFRCALNMSLTDLIKGNGHIKGLNRDHLREMQDYFTDPEEKALFQKACDFAYENLRSVLRDNGDSFLAHMVESTYILHTEIRPICEEAGIKLSVLDYVALMIHDVHEECKDVYLRDIGKMFGKEVYRRIDAMSTEATGIDRHRKGFDKVIGTAGDIPSVPLLKLGDRTHNVRTLYGKEEWKQMEIAADTRMRFVPLARYLGFEAIAQDLDDLSRIYTLVDEDKYRESDTKIIGMLEKNGIRRVVPQYALEASPAMVSH
;
A
#
# COMPACT_ATOMS: atom_id res chain seq x y z
N MET A 1 50.43 21.29 -18.13
CA MET A 1 49.76 19.97 -18.00
C MET A 1 48.99 19.96 -16.68
N LYS A 2 47.70 19.66 -16.52
CA LYS A 2 46.59 19.24 -17.38
C LYS A 2 45.33 19.90 -16.77
N LYS A 3 44.51 20.57 -17.59
CA LYS A 3 43.15 20.96 -17.22
C LYS A 3 42.31 19.68 -17.08
N LEU A 4 41.69 19.47 -15.91
CA LEU A 4 40.70 18.42 -15.70
C LEU A 4 39.46 18.70 -16.57
N PRO A 5 38.92 17.71 -17.30
CA PRO A 5 37.77 17.92 -18.16
C PRO A 5 36.49 17.98 -17.32
N LYS A 6 35.67 19.02 -17.56
CA LYS A 6 34.27 19.08 -17.12
C LYS A 6 33.50 17.92 -17.77
N LYS A 7 33.23 16.85 -17.03
CA LYS A 7 32.28 15.81 -17.47
C LYS A 7 30.86 16.31 -17.20
N ASN A 8 30.28 16.89 -18.23
CA ASN A 8 28.84 17.00 -18.40
C ASN A 8 28.28 15.56 -18.44
N LYS A 9 27.85 15.02 -17.29
CA LYS A 9 27.09 13.76 -17.26
C LYS A 9 25.64 14.11 -17.54
N GLY A 10 25.34 14.25 -18.83
CA GLY A 10 23.98 14.19 -19.32
C GLY A 10 23.28 12.95 -18.78
N VAL A 11 22.01 13.12 -18.45
CA VAL A 11 21.02 12.11 -18.07
C VAL A 11 21.10 10.97 -19.09
N LYS A 12 21.93 9.96 -18.81
CA LYS A 12 22.00 8.76 -19.64
C LYS A 12 20.84 7.86 -19.23
N SER A 13 19.82 7.84 -20.09
CA SER A 13 18.97 6.68 -20.39
C SER A 13 18.64 5.81 -19.18
N PHE A 14 17.56 6.17 -18.47
CA PHE A 14 16.95 5.36 -17.41
C PHE A 14 16.05 4.23 -17.96
N PHE A 15 15.94 4.12 -19.29
CA PHE A 15 15.19 3.08 -19.98
C PHE A 15 16.17 2.04 -20.53
N PHE A 16 16.54 1.04 -19.73
CA PHE A 16 16.86 -0.29 -20.28
C PHE A 16 16.96 -1.37 -19.17
N ARG A 17 15.90 -2.19 -19.04
CA ARG A 17 15.95 -3.67 -19.16
C ARG A 17 14.63 -4.29 -18.66
N CYS A 18 13.77 -4.69 -19.60
CA CYS A 18 13.46 -6.10 -19.86
C CYS A 18 12.42 -6.20 -20.98
N ALA A 19 12.88 -6.67 -22.14
CA ALA A 19 12.04 -7.06 -23.26
C ALA A 19 11.24 -8.32 -22.90
N LEU A 20 10.01 -8.12 -22.44
CA LEU A 20 8.86 -9.01 -22.62
C LEU A 20 7.66 -8.07 -22.82
N ASN A 21 7.17 -8.02 -24.06
CA ASN A 21 6.21 -7.03 -24.57
C ASN A 21 4.80 -7.24 -23.99
N MET A 22 4.59 -6.81 -22.75
CA MET A 22 3.25 -6.65 -22.19
C MET A 22 3.20 -5.33 -21.44
N SER A 23 2.47 -4.36 -21.97
CA SER A 23 2.23 -3.08 -21.33
C SER A 23 1.16 -3.21 -20.25
N LEU A 24 1.09 -2.24 -19.32
CA LEU A 24 -0.04 -2.17 -18.38
C LEU A 24 -1.38 -2.05 -19.14
N THR A 25 -1.38 -1.37 -20.28
CA THR A 25 -2.54 -1.30 -21.18
C THR A 25 -2.96 -2.67 -21.70
N ASP A 26 -2.01 -3.56 -22.03
CA ASP A 26 -2.31 -4.93 -22.44
C ASP A 26 -2.90 -5.74 -21.28
N LEU A 27 -2.36 -5.56 -20.09
CA LEU A 27 -2.87 -6.17 -18.87
C LEU A 27 -4.32 -5.76 -18.59
N ILE A 28 -4.62 -4.46 -18.63
CA ILE A 28 -5.97 -3.92 -18.44
C ILE A 28 -6.93 -4.47 -19.51
N LYS A 29 -6.46 -4.64 -20.76
CA LYS A 29 -7.25 -5.20 -21.87
C LYS A 29 -7.45 -6.72 -21.82
N GLY A 30 -6.94 -7.41 -20.79
CA GLY A 30 -7.15 -8.85 -20.63
C GLY A 30 -5.91 -9.71 -20.88
N ASN A 31 -4.85 -9.17 -21.48
CA ASN A 31 -3.69 -9.94 -21.88
C ASN A 31 -2.67 -10.04 -20.73
N GLY A 32 -2.44 -11.24 -20.22
CA GLY A 32 -1.49 -11.53 -19.14
C GLY A 32 -2.16 -12.02 -17.86
N HIS A 33 -1.38 -12.32 -16.82
CA HIS A 33 -1.87 -12.58 -15.47
C HIS A 33 -0.84 -12.06 -14.46
N ILE A 34 -1.29 -11.27 -13.49
CA ILE A 34 -0.48 -10.86 -12.34
C ILE A 34 -1.23 -11.30 -11.10
N LYS A 35 -0.57 -12.09 -10.27
CA LYS A 35 -1.19 -12.69 -9.10
C LYS A 35 -1.63 -11.60 -8.11
N GLY A 36 -2.88 -11.72 -7.67
CA GLY A 36 -3.54 -10.80 -6.74
C GLY A 36 -4.03 -9.48 -7.36
N LEU A 37 -3.68 -9.17 -8.61
CA LEU A 37 -4.05 -7.88 -9.20
C LEU A 37 -5.51 -7.87 -9.67
N ASN A 38 -6.30 -6.93 -9.14
CA ASN A 38 -7.60 -6.61 -9.69
C ASN A 38 -7.50 -5.49 -10.75
N ARG A 39 -7.86 -5.80 -11.99
CA ARG A 39 -7.78 -4.86 -13.12
C ARG A 39 -8.93 -3.88 -13.16
N ASP A 40 -10.08 -4.29 -12.66
CA ASP A 40 -11.27 -3.44 -12.65
C ASP A 40 -11.06 -2.29 -11.66
N HIS A 41 -10.43 -2.56 -10.51
CA HIS A 41 -10.03 -1.53 -9.54
C HIS A 41 -9.10 -0.49 -10.18
N LEU A 42 -8.07 -0.94 -10.90
CA LEU A 42 -7.15 -0.05 -11.59
C LEU A 42 -7.86 0.81 -12.65
N ARG A 43 -8.75 0.19 -13.45
CA ARG A 43 -9.51 0.87 -14.49
C ARG A 43 -10.46 1.91 -13.90
N GLU A 44 -11.18 1.57 -12.83
CA GLU A 44 -12.09 2.49 -12.15
C GLU A 44 -11.35 3.74 -11.66
N MET A 45 -10.19 3.57 -11.02
CA MET A 45 -9.36 4.70 -10.59
C MET A 45 -8.85 5.55 -11.77
N GLN A 46 -8.51 4.94 -12.90
CA GLN A 46 -8.10 5.67 -14.11
C GLN A 46 -9.25 6.46 -14.74
N ASP A 47 -10.48 5.94 -14.65
CA ASP A 47 -11.67 6.57 -15.22
C ASP A 47 -12.22 7.67 -14.31
N TYR A 48 -11.86 7.69 -13.01
CA TYR A 48 -12.15 8.79 -12.10
C TYR A 48 -11.49 10.11 -12.51
N PHE A 49 -10.25 10.09 -13.01
CA PHE A 49 -9.55 11.29 -13.46
C PHE A 49 -10.04 11.71 -14.85
N THR A 50 -10.81 12.79 -14.91
CA THR A 50 -11.35 13.35 -16.17
C THR A 50 -10.44 14.41 -16.80
N ASP A 51 -9.62 15.07 -16.00
CA ASP A 51 -8.59 15.97 -16.50
C ASP A 51 -7.49 15.17 -17.22
N PRO A 52 -7.16 15.50 -18.49
CA PRO A 52 -6.17 14.75 -19.26
C PRO A 52 -4.76 14.73 -18.65
N GLU A 53 -4.34 15.80 -17.98
CA GLU A 53 -3.02 15.89 -17.36
C GLU A 53 -2.97 15.04 -16.09
N GLU A 54 -4.00 15.11 -15.24
CA GLU A 54 -4.13 14.27 -14.05
C GLU A 54 -4.20 12.79 -14.45
N LYS A 55 -5.03 12.43 -15.44
CA LYS A 55 -5.14 11.06 -15.93
C LYS A 55 -3.81 10.53 -16.47
N ALA A 56 -3.09 11.35 -17.25
CA ALA A 56 -1.78 10.98 -17.77
C ALA A 56 -0.73 10.82 -16.66
N LEU A 57 -0.78 11.66 -15.62
CA LEU A 57 0.13 11.57 -14.48
C LEU A 57 -0.13 10.30 -13.66
N PHE A 58 -1.39 9.97 -13.39
CA PHE A 58 -1.73 8.73 -12.70
C PHE A 58 -1.38 7.50 -13.52
N GLN A 59 -1.68 7.50 -14.83
CA GLN A 59 -1.27 6.43 -15.75
C GLN A 59 0.24 6.20 -15.72
N LYS A 60 1.04 7.27 -15.77
CA LYS A 60 2.51 7.20 -15.67
C LYS A 60 2.96 6.53 -14.37
N ALA A 61 2.28 6.82 -13.25
CA ALA A 61 2.59 6.20 -11.96
C ALA A 61 2.28 4.70 -11.97
N CYS A 62 1.14 4.32 -12.55
CA CYS A 62 0.75 2.92 -12.70
C CYS A 62 1.73 2.14 -13.59
N ASP A 63 2.16 2.73 -14.71
CA ASP A 63 3.17 2.13 -15.60
C ASP A 63 4.50 1.96 -14.87
N PHE A 64 4.93 2.98 -14.12
CA PHE A 64 6.15 2.93 -13.32
C PHE A 64 6.09 1.84 -12.24
N ALA A 65 4.98 1.73 -11.50
CA ALA A 65 4.77 0.66 -10.53
C ALA A 65 4.78 -0.72 -11.21
N TYR A 66 4.12 -0.87 -12.37
CA TYR A 66 4.10 -2.12 -13.11
C TYR A 66 5.50 -2.55 -13.57
N GLU A 67 6.29 -1.64 -14.13
CA GLU A 67 7.64 -1.94 -14.60
C GLU A 67 8.56 -2.44 -13.48
N ASN A 68 8.41 -1.89 -12.27
CA ASN A 68 9.28 -2.17 -11.15
C ASN A 68 8.77 -3.30 -10.24
N LEU A 69 7.45 -3.43 -10.04
CA LEU A 69 6.86 -4.31 -9.02
C LEU A 69 6.16 -5.55 -9.56
N ARG A 70 5.91 -5.68 -10.88
CA ARG A 70 5.15 -6.82 -11.43
C ARG A 70 5.74 -8.19 -11.12
N SER A 71 7.06 -8.26 -10.94
CA SER A 71 7.80 -9.49 -10.66
C SER A 71 8.27 -9.58 -9.21
N VAL A 72 7.97 -8.58 -8.38
CA VAL A 72 8.28 -8.58 -6.96
C VAL A 72 7.09 -9.16 -6.21
N LEU A 73 7.34 -10.18 -5.39
CA LEU A 73 6.30 -10.90 -4.65
C LEU A 73 6.33 -10.52 -3.17
N ARG A 74 5.16 -10.39 -2.57
CA ARG A 74 4.97 -10.25 -1.12
C ARG A 74 5.09 -11.62 -0.45
N ASP A 75 5.17 -11.61 0.88
CA ASP A 75 5.24 -12.82 1.71
C ASP A 75 4.04 -13.76 1.49
N ASN A 76 2.84 -13.21 1.19
CA ASN A 76 1.64 -13.99 0.86
C ASN A 76 1.66 -14.59 -0.58
N GLY A 77 2.70 -14.25 -1.36
CA GLY A 77 2.93 -14.67 -2.73
C GLY A 77 2.17 -13.87 -3.79
N ASP A 78 1.42 -12.82 -3.44
CA ASP A 78 0.85 -11.88 -4.42
C ASP A 78 1.91 -10.89 -4.91
N SER A 79 1.66 -10.22 -6.03
CA SER A 79 2.58 -9.18 -6.50
C SER A 79 2.53 -7.94 -5.60
N PHE A 80 3.66 -7.26 -5.43
CA PHE A 80 3.66 -5.94 -4.78
C PHE A 80 2.81 -4.92 -5.56
N LEU A 81 2.73 -5.05 -6.89
CA LEU A 81 1.84 -4.23 -7.70
C LEU A 81 0.37 -4.38 -7.28
N ALA A 82 -0.09 -5.59 -6.96
CA ALA A 82 -1.45 -5.80 -6.48
C ALA A 82 -1.71 -5.02 -5.20
N HIS A 83 -0.78 -5.06 -4.24
CA HIS A 83 -0.89 -4.27 -3.01
C HIS A 83 -0.95 -2.76 -3.27
N MET A 84 -0.16 -2.24 -4.21
CA MET A 84 -0.21 -0.82 -4.57
C MET A 84 -1.59 -0.42 -5.13
N VAL A 85 -2.13 -1.26 -6.02
CA VAL A 85 -3.46 -1.03 -6.60
C VAL A 85 -4.53 -1.09 -5.53
N GLU A 86 -4.54 -2.11 -4.68
CA GLU A 86 -5.57 -2.27 -3.65
C GLU A 86 -5.49 -1.17 -2.57
N SER A 87 -4.29 -0.77 -2.15
CA SER A 87 -4.14 0.34 -1.18
C SER A 87 -4.64 1.66 -1.77
N THR A 88 -4.34 1.92 -3.04
CA THR A 88 -4.84 3.11 -3.76
C THR A 88 -6.36 3.01 -3.99
N TYR A 89 -6.88 1.81 -4.17
CA TYR A 89 -8.31 1.58 -4.35
C TYR A 89 -9.10 1.77 -3.04
N ILE A 90 -8.54 1.40 -1.89
CA ILE A 90 -9.10 1.74 -0.57
C ILE A 90 -9.15 3.25 -0.38
N LEU A 91 -8.08 3.97 -0.77
CA LEU A 91 -8.09 5.43 -0.79
C LEU A 91 -9.25 5.96 -1.66
N HIS A 92 -9.47 5.34 -2.82
CA HIS A 92 -10.49 5.73 -3.78
C HIS A 92 -11.94 5.49 -3.34
N THR A 93 -12.19 4.35 -2.70
CA THR A 93 -13.56 3.85 -2.47
C THR A 93 -14.02 4.00 -1.02
N GLU A 94 -13.10 3.94 -0.06
CA GLU A 94 -13.45 3.98 1.36
C GLU A 94 -13.09 5.32 2.01
N ILE A 95 -11.96 5.93 1.61
CA ILE A 95 -11.46 7.16 2.24
C ILE A 95 -11.97 8.41 1.50
N ARG A 96 -11.86 8.44 0.17
CA ARG A 96 -12.24 9.60 -0.66
C ARG A 96 -13.69 10.06 -0.40
N PRO A 97 -14.73 9.20 -0.38
CA PRO A 97 -16.10 9.69 -0.25
C PRO A 97 -16.33 10.47 1.06
N ILE A 98 -15.80 9.97 2.17
CA ILE A 98 -15.89 10.63 3.48
C ILE A 98 -15.09 11.96 3.48
N CYS A 99 -13.94 11.99 2.80
CA CYS A 99 -13.18 13.22 2.63
C CYS A 99 -13.96 14.26 1.79
N GLU A 100 -14.56 13.84 0.68
CA GLU A 100 -15.37 14.71 -0.19
C GLU A 100 -16.58 15.28 0.56
N GLU A 101 -17.28 14.46 1.36
CA GLU A 101 -18.37 14.91 2.25
C GLU A 101 -17.90 15.96 3.27
N ALA A 102 -16.67 15.84 3.77
CA ALA A 102 -16.04 16.81 4.67
C ALA A 102 -15.44 18.03 3.95
N GLY A 103 -15.57 18.14 2.62
CA GLY A 103 -14.99 19.22 1.82
C GLY A 103 -13.47 19.11 1.62
N ILE A 104 -12.88 17.95 1.90
CA ILE A 104 -11.46 17.65 1.72
C ILE A 104 -11.27 16.95 0.38
N LYS A 105 -10.65 17.64 -0.58
CA LYS A 105 -10.36 17.06 -1.90
C LYS A 105 -9.00 16.36 -1.90
N LEU A 106 -8.99 15.06 -2.16
CA LEU A 106 -7.77 14.33 -2.49
C LEU A 106 -7.33 14.67 -3.91
N SER A 107 -6.05 14.96 -4.09
CA SER A 107 -5.45 15.33 -5.37
C SER A 107 -4.91 14.09 -6.10
N VAL A 108 -4.70 14.20 -7.42
CA VAL A 108 -4.00 13.15 -8.20
C VAL A 108 -2.62 12.82 -7.60
N LEU A 109 -1.96 13.79 -6.96
CA LEU A 109 -0.65 13.59 -6.34
C LEU A 109 -0.70 12.62 -5.15
N ASP A 110 -1.84 12.54 -4.46
CA ASP A 110 -2.06 11.63 -3.34
C ASP A 110 -2.19 10.19 -3.85
N TYR A 111 -2.91 9.99 -4.95
CA TYR A 111 -3.02 8.70 -5.65
C TYR A 111 -1.69 8.26 -6.24
N VAL A 112 -0.98 9.17 -6.91
CA VAL A 112 0.34 8.89 -7.48
C VAL A 112 1.33 8.49 -6.39
N ALA A 113 1.35 9.23 -5.27
CA ALA A 113 2.24 8.92 -4.16
C ALA A 113 1.96 7.52 -3.60
N LEU A 114 0.71 7.19 -3.30
CA LEU A 114 0.34 5.88 -2.75
C LEU A 114 0.60 4.73 -3.72
N MET A 115 0.34 4.93 -5.02
CA MET A 115 0.57 3.92 -6.06
C MET A 115 2.04 3.51 -6.22
N ILE A 116 2.98 4.38 -5.83
CA ILE A 116 4.42 4.15 -6.04
C ILE A 116 5.28 4.24 -4.77
N HIS A 117 4.67 4.35 -3.58
CA HIS A 117 5.38 4.72 -2.36
C HIS A 117 6.52 3.75 -2.01
N ASP A 118 6.28 2.43 -2.02
CA ASP A 118 7.31 1.41 -1.73
C ASP A 118 8.22 1.06 -2.91
N VAL A 119 8.05 1.64 -4.11
CA VAL A 119 8.91 1.27 -5.25
C VAL A 119 10.39 1.49 -4.93
N HIS A 120 10.72 2.56 -4.21
CA HIS A 120 12.10 2.87 -3.82
C HIS A 120 12.65 2.00 -2.68
N GLU A 121 11.78 1.34 -1.91
CA GLU A 121 12.16 0.43 -0.82
C GLU A 121 12.34 -0.99 -1.36
N GLU A 122 11.47 -1.40 -2.29
CA GLU A 122 11.45 -2.75 -2.86
C GLU A 122 12.41 -2.91 -4.05
N CYS A 123 12.79 -1.82 -4.73
CA CYS A 123 13.64 -1.88 -5.93
C CYS A 123 15.00 -1.19 -5.70
N LYS A 124 16.07 -1.99 -5.65
CA LYS A 124 17.45 -1.54 -5.34
C LYS A 124 18.01 -0.42 -6.22
N ASP A 125 17.53 -0.32 -7.46
CA ASP A 125 18.01 0.66 -8.45
C ASP A 125 17.13 1.92 -8.56
N VAL A 126 16.06 1.99 -7.76
CA VAL A 126 15.15 3.15 -7.72
C VAL A 126 15.42 3.95 -6.46
N TYR A 127 15.76 5.22 -6.62
CA TYR A 127 15.95 6.13 -5.49
C TYR A 127 14.82 7.14 -5.41
N LEU A 128 14.42 7.49 -4.19
CA LEU A 128 13.36 8.48 -3.94
C LEU A 128 13.62 9.83 -4.64
N ARG A 129 14.87 10.29 -4.68
CA ARG A 129 15.27 11.51 -5.41
C ARG A 129 14.94 11.44 -6.91
N ASP A 130 15.00 10.26 -7.50
CA ASP A 130 14.78 10.06 -8.93
C ASP A 130 13.27 10.00 -9.21
N ILE A 131 12.47 9.43 -8.29
CA ILE A 131 11.00 9.59 -8.26
C ILE A 131 10.63 11.08 -8.23
N GLY A 132 11.27 11.89 -7.39
CA GLY A 132 11.03 13.34 -7.32
C GLY A 132 11.34 14.10 -8.63
N LYS A 133 12.33 13.64 -9.41
CA LYS A 133 12.59 14.21 -10.75
C LYS A 133 11.53 13.80 -11.77
N MET A 134 10.99 12.58 -11.65
CA MET A 134 10.03 12.02 -12.61
C MET A 134 8.60 12.51 -12.36
N PHE A 135 8.20 12.64 -11.10
CA PHE A 135 6.82 12.94 -10.69
C PHE A 135 6.67 14.30 -9.98
N GLY A 136 7.79 14.99 -9.75
CA GLY A 136 7.80 16.31 -9.14
C GLY A 136 8.04 16.29 -7.63
N LYS A 137 8.34 17.47 -7.09
CA LYS A 137 8.70 17.67 -5.68
C LYS A 137 7.56 17.29 -4.73
N GLU A 138 6.31 17.51 -5.11
CA GLU A 138 5.16 17.23 -4.26
C GLU A 138 4.93 15.73 -4.02
N VAL A 139 5.17 14.90 -5.04
CA VAL A 139 5.13 13.44 -4.92
C VAL A 139 6.29 12.94 -4.08
N TYR A 140 7.50 13.47 -4.31
CA TYR A 140 8.66 13.19 -3.45
C TYR A 140 8.32 13.46 -1.98
N ARG A 141 7.78 14.65 -1.66
CA ARG A 141 7.53 15.02 -0.26
C ARG A 141 6.48 14.13 0.40
N ARG A 142 5.45 13.71 -0.34
CA ARG A 142 4.43 12.76 0.15
C ARG A 142 5.03 11.41 0.49
N ILE A 143 5.79 10.82 -0.44
CA ILE A 143 6.42 9.51 -0.23
C ILE A 143 7.45 9.58 0.89
N ASP A 144 8.28 10.64 0.91
CA ASP A 144 9.25 10.87 1.98
C ASP A 144 8.56 10.91 3.35
N ALA A 145 7.47 11.69 3.49
CA ALA A 145 6.65 11.77 4.70
C ALA A 145 5.97 10.44 5.09
N MET A 146 5.62 9.62 4.11
CA MET A 146 5.12 8.26 4.35
C MET A 146 6.21 7.37 4.96
N SER A 147 7.42 7.39 4.39
CA SER A 147 8.56 6.58 4.84
C SER A 147 9.26 7.13 6.10
N THR A 148 9.04 8.39 6.51
CA THR A 148 9.80 9.00 7.63
C THR A 148 9.44 8.48 9.03
N GLU A 149 8.79 7.32 9.17
CA GLU A 149 8.65 6.63 10.47
C GLU A 149 10.01 6.26 11.10
N ALA A 150 11.11 6.30 10.32
CA ALA A 150 12.43 5.77 10.67
C ALA A 150 13.45 6.77 11.26
N THR A 151 13.24 8.09 11.20
CA THR A 151 14.24 9.04 11.73
C THR A 151 13.87 9.48 13.15
N GLY A 152 14.72 9.14 14.12
CA GLY A 152 14.45 9.12 15.57
C GLY A 152 14.15 10.45 16.28
N ILE A 153 13.63 11.46 15.57
CA ILE A 153 13.11 12.73 16.13
C ILE A 153 11.77 12.50 16.84
N ASP A 154 10.98 11.51 16.41
CA ASP A 154 9.63 11.29 16.95
C ASP A 154 9.55 10.19 18.04
N ARG A 155 10.70 9.85 18.66
CA ARG A 155 10.76 8.82 19.73
C ARG A 155 10.03 9.22 21.01
N HIS A 156 9.61 10.48 21.14
CA HIS A 156 8.92 11.00 22.32
C HIS A 156 7.39 11.08 22.15
N ARG A 157 6.84 10.96 20.93
CA ARG A 157 5.39 10.90 20.71
C ARG A 157 4.91 9.47 20.87
N LYS A 158 3.98 9.26 21.82
CA LYS A 158 3.31 7.97 22.02
C LYS A 158 2.07 7.89 21.13
N GLY A 159 1.84 6.72 20.51
CA GLY A 159 0.57 6.40 19.87
C GLY A 159 0.16 7.33 18.73
N PHE A 160 -1.10 7.81 18.80
CA PHE A 160 -1.83 8.63 17.83
C PHE A 160 -1.09 9.87 17.30
N ASP A 161 -0.35 10.57 18.17
CA ASP A 161 0.40 11.78 17.79
C ASP A 161 1.51 11.51 16.77
N LYS A 162 1.97 10.25 16.67
CA LYS A 162 3.03 9.86 15.75
C LYS A 162 2.53 9.79 14.30
N VAL A 163 1.35 9.21 14.05
CA VAL A 163 0.81 9.15 12.68
C VAL A 163 0.37 10.53 12.20
N ILE A 164 -0.27 11.31 13.07
CA ILE A 164 -0.58 12.72 12.77
C ILE A 164 0.70 13.55 12.63
N GLY A 165 1.73 13.28 13.44
CA GLY A 165 3.04 13.93 13.36
C GLY A 165 3.72 13.73 12.00
N THR A 166 3.48 12.60 11.34
CA THR A 166 3.98 12.34 9.98
C THR A 166 3.25 13.12 8.89
N ALA A 167 2.14 13.81 9.20
CA ALA A 167 1.51 14.72 8.26
C ALA A 167 2.45 15.86 7.85
N GLY A 168 3.32 16.35 8.75
CA GLY A 168 4.11 17.56 8.49
C GLY A 168 3.22 18.68 7.93
N ASP A 169 3.60 19.24 6.78
CA ASP A 169 2.82 20.24 6.02
C ASP A 169 1.88 19.61 4.96
N ILE A 170 1.69 18.28 4.95
CA ILE A 170 0.94 17.53 3.94
C ILE A 170 -0.22 16.78 4.62
N PRO A 171 -1.41 17.40 4.72
CA PRO A 171 -2.54 16.85 5.47
C PRO A 171 -3.07 15.50 4.98
N SER A 172 -2.78 15.11 3.74
CA SER A 172 -3.23 13.85 3.15
C SER A 172 -2.38 12.64 3.58
N VAL A 173 -1.17 12.81 4.11
CA VAL A 173 -0.27 11.69 4.45
C VAL A 173 -0.89 10.70 5.45
N PRO A 174 -1.58 11.12 6.54
CA PRO A 174 -2.27 10.18 7.42
C PRO A 174 -3.34 9.35 6.70
N LEU A 175 -4.02 9.91 5.69
CA LEU A 175 -5.02 9.21 4.88
C LEU A 175 -4.37 8.16 3.98
N LEU A 176 -3.23 8.49 3.36
CA LEU A 176 -2.46 7.55 2.55
C LEU A 176 -1.96 6.38 3.38
N LYS A 177 -1.42 6.66 4.56
CA LYS A 177 -0.98 5.63 5.51
C LYS A 177 -2.14 4.77 6.01
N LEU A 178 -3.33 5.35 6.17
CA LEU A 178 -4.52 4.60 6.54
C LEU A 178 -4.91 3.63 5.42
N GLY A 179 -4.94 4.07 4.16
CA GLY A 179 -5.22 3.21 3.01
C GLY A 179 -4.24 2.03 2.89
N ASP A 180 -2.94 2.32 2.97
CA ASP A 180 -1.88 1.30 2.99
C ASP A 180 -2.07 0.31 4.17
N ARG A 181 -2.24 0.84 5.39
CA ARG A 181 -2.39 0.00 6.59
C ARG A 181 -3.61 -0.91 6.50
N THR A 182 -4.73 -0.41 5.99
CA THR A 182 -5.96 -1.19 5.81
C THR A 182 -5.72 -2.39 4.90
N HIS A 183 -5.05 -2.21 3.76
CA HIS A 183 -4.71 -3.35 2.91
C HIS A 183 -3.72 -4.31 3.59
N ASN A 184 -2.72 -3.77 4.29
CA ASN A 184 -1.73 -4.57 5.02
C ASN A 184 -2.36 -5.47 6.07
N VAL A 185 -3.34 -4.98 6.82
CA VAL A 185 -4.05 -5.75 7.85
C VAL A 185 -5.02 -6.75 7.23
N ARG A 186 -5.71 -6.40 6.14
CA ARG A 186 -6.56 -7.32 5.35
C ARG A 186 -5.77 -8.48 4.71
N THR A 187 -4.47 -8.30 4.49
CA THR A 187 -3.57 -9.32 3.90
C THR A 187 -2.53 -9.85 4.88
N LEU A 188 -2.72 -9.62 6.19
CA LEU A 188 -1.74 -9.91 7.22
C LEU A 188 -1.40 -11.41 7.36
N TYR A 189 -2.35 -12.28 7.00
CA TYR A 189 -2.24 -13.74 7.06
C TYR A 189 -1.02 -14.33 6.33
N GLY A 190 -0.44 -13.62 5.37
CA GLY A 190 0.75 -14.09 4.65
C GLY A 190 2.08 -13.66 5.25
N LYS A 191 2.10 -12.91 6.37
CA LYS A 191 3.32 -12.54 7.10
C LYS A 191 3.70 -13.65 8.09
N GLU A 192 4.97 -13.69 8.49
CA GLU A 192 5.44 -14.49 9.64
C GLU A 192 4.71 -14.10 10.94
N GLU A 193 4.41 -15.06 11.82
CA GLU A 193 3.59 -14.86 13.03
C GLU A 193 4.04 -13.65 13.87
N TRP A 194 5.35 -13.52 14.12
CA TRP A 194 5.87 -12.41 14.92
C TRP A 194 5.61 -11.04 14.26
N LYS A 195 5.67 -10.95 12.92
CA LYS A 195 5.33 -9.72 12.18
C LYS A 195 3.83 -9.47 12.19
N GLN A 196 3.01 -10.52 12.15
CA GLN A 196 1.56 -10.39 12.28
C GLN A 196 1.20 -9.74 13.62
N MET A 197 1.77 -10.26 14.72
CA MET A 197 1.56 -9.71 16.06
C MET A 197 2.04 -8.25 16.17
N GLU A 198 3.24 -7.94 15.65
CA GLU A 198 3.80 -6.60 15.66
C GLU A 198 2.90 -5.60 14.91
N ILE A 199 2.53 -5.92 13.66
CA ILE A 199 1.69 -5.07 12.82
C ILE A 199 0.30 -4.90 13.43
N ALA A 200 -0.30 -5.97 13.95
CA ALA A 200 -1.63 -5.93 14.54
C ALA A 200 -1.65 -5.10 15.84
N ALA A 201 -0.67 -5.28 16.73
CA ALA A 201 -0.56 -4.47 17.95
C ALA A 201 -0.36 -2.99 17.61
N ASP A 202 0.51 -2.69 16.65
CA ASP A 202 0.75 -1.33 16.17
C ASP A 202 -0.49 -0.69 15.53
N THR A 203 -1.21 -1.47 14.73
CA THR A 203 -2.49 -1.06 14.10
C THR A 203 -3.51 -0.65 15.16
N ARG A 204 -3.73 -1.50 16.18
CA ARG A 204 -4.70 -1.21 17.25
C ARG A 204 -4.28 0.00 18.08
N MET A 205 -2.98 0.16 18.33
CA MET A 205 -2.47 1.26 19.14
C MET A 205 -2.49 2.61 18.40
N ARG A 206 -2.24 2.63 17.07
CA ARG A 206 -2.06 3.87 16.30
C ARG A 206 -3.16 4.14 15.29
N PHE A 207 -3.50 3.14 14.47
CA PHE A 207 -4.33 3.34 13.28
C PHE A 207 -5.82 3.23 13.55
N VAL A 208 -6.24 2.33 14.44
CA VAL A 208 -7.64 2.25 14.90
C VAL A 208 -8.12 3.58 15.51
N PRO A 209 -7.44 4.18 16.51
CA PRO A 209 -7.87 5.48 17.05
C PRO A 209 -7.78 6.61 16.02
N LEU A 210 -6.80 6.56 15.11
CA LEU A 210 -6.70 7.54 14.01
C LEU A 210 -7.91 7.48 13.08
N ALA A 211 -8.28 6.28 12.64
CA ALA A 211 -9.42 6.08 11.76
C ALA A 211 -10.71 6.59 12.41
N ARG A 212 -10.95 6.27 13.69
CA ARG A 212 -12.11 6.80 14.44
C ARG A 212 -12.09 8.32 14.55
N TYR A 213 -10.94 8.90 14.88
CA TYR A 213 -10.79 10.35 15.01
C TYR A 213 -11.10 11.10 13.71
N LEU A 214 -10.70 10.54 12.57
CA LEU A 214 -10.94 11.12 11.25
C LEU A 214 -12.34 10.78 10.69
N GLY A 215 -13.17 10.05 11.43
CA GLY A 215 -14.53 9.70 11.02
C GLY A 215 -14.65 8.44 10.16
N PHE A 216 -13.57 7.68 9.96
CA PHE A 216 -13.57 6.41 9.21
C PHE A 216 -13.97 5.22 10.10
N GLU A 217 -15.17 5.22 10.68
CA GLU A 217 -15.57 4.20 11.67
C GLU A 217 -15.57 2.78 11.08
N ALA A 218 -16.00 2.61 9.83
CA ALA A 218 -15.99 1.30 9.17
C ALA A 218 -14.56 0.74 9.04
N ILE A 219 -13.61 1.57 8.58
CA ILE A 219 -12.18 1.20 8.50
C ILE A 219 -11.64 0.91 9.91
N ALA A 220 -11.99 1.74 10.91
CA ALA A 220 -11.53 1.53 12.27
C ALA A 220 -11.99 0.19 12.85
N GLN A 221 -13.25 -0.17 12.60
CA GLN A 221 -13.82 -1.44 13.04
C GLN A 221 -13.15 -2.62 12.33
N ASP A 222 -12.98 -2.55 11.01
CA ASP A 222 -12.26 -3.56 10.22
C ASP A 222 -10.84 -3.78 10.76
N LEU A 223 -10.10 -2.70 10.99
CA LEU A 223 -8.73 -2.73 11.50
C LEU A 223 -8.66 -3.35 12.90
N ASP A 224 -9.56 -2.99 13.81
CA ASP A 224 -9.58 -3.53 15.17
C ASP A 224 -9.96 -5.00 15.17
N ASP A 225 -11.02 -5.40 14.46
CA ASP A 225 -11.47 -6.79 14.39
C ASP A 225 -10.41 -7.71 13.80
N LEU A 226 -9.79 -7.32 12.68
CA LEU A 226 -8.74 -8.13 12.06
C LEU A 226 -7.48 -8.18 12.93
N SER A 227 -7.08 -7.07 13.52
CA SER A 227 -5.89 -7.04 14.38
C SER A 227 -6.09 -7.80 15.70
N ARG A 228 -7.34 -7.94 16.17
CA ARG A 228 -7.66 -8.74 17.36
C ARG A 228 -7.30 -10.21 17.17
N ILE A 229 -7.53 -10.77 15.98
CA ILE A 229 -7.13 -12.17 15.66
C ILE A 229 -5.67 -12.41 16.03
N TYR A 230 -4.78 -11.51 15.63
CA TYR A 230 -3.33 -11.66 15.80
C TYR A 230 -2.80 -11.12 17.13
N THR A 231 -3.65 -10.55 17.99
CA THR A 231 -3.25 -10.01 19.31
C THR A 231 -3.89 -10.72 20.49
N LEU A 232 -4.85 -11.62 20.25
CA LEU A 232 -5.46 -12.46 21.28
C LEU A 232 -4.57 -13.69 21.52
N VAL A 233 -4.07 -13.83 22.75
CA VAL A 233 -3.25 -14.95 23.23
C VAL A 233 -4.11 -16.01 23.94
N ASP A 234 -5.42 -16.07 23.63
CA ASP A 234 -6.40 -16.89 24.35
C ASP A 234 -7.28 -17.65 23.33
N GLU A 235 -6.99 -18.95 23.16
CA GLU A 235 -7.53 -19.83 22.11
C GLU A 235 -9.07 -19.89 22.08
N ASP A 236 -9.71 -19.80 23.24
CA ASP A 236 -11.17 -19.90 23.34
C ASP A 236 -11.89 -18.65 22.81
N LYS A 237 -11.27 -17.47 22.92
CA LYS A 237 -11.81 -16.22 22.33
C LYS A 237 -11.52 -16.09 20.84
N TYR A 238 -10.48 -16.76 20.35
CA TYR A 238 -10.06 -16.76 18.96
C TYR A 238 -11.11 -17.44 18.04
N ARG A 239 -11.63 -18.61 18.44
CA ARG A 239 -12.58 -19.41 17.64
C ARG A 239 -13.92 -18.72 17.38
N GLU A 240 -14.44 -17.95 18.34
CA GLU A 240 -15.71 -17.23 18.16
C GLU A 240 -15.54 -16.02 17.22
N SER A 241 -14.38 -15.35 17.26
CA SER A 241 -14.06 -14.26 16.33
C SER A 241 -13.85 -14.72 14.89
N ASP A 242 -13.29 -15.91 14.68
CA ASP A 242 -13.00 -16.45 13.33
C ASP A 242 -14.24 -16.50 12.43
N THR A 243 -15.37 -17.01 12.93
CA THR A 243 -16.57 -17.21 12.10
C THR A 243 -17.16 -15.89 11.61
N LYS A 244 -17.15 -14.86 12.47
CA LYS A 244 -17.65 -13.52 12.11
C LYS A 244 -16.71 -12.81 11.14
N ILE A 245 -15.40 -12.97 11.33
CA ILE A 245 -14.38 -12.29 10.53
C ILE A 245 -14.22 -12.94 9.16
N ILE A 246 -14.29 -14.27 9.06
CA ILE A 246 -14.31 -14.98 7.76
C ILE A 246 -15.49 -14.46 6.91
N GLY A 247 -16.69 -14.37 7.48
CA GLY A 247 -17.85 -13.84 6.75
C GLY A 247 -17.69 -12.38 6.29
N MET A 248 -17.01 -11.55 7.09
CA MET A 248 -16.69 -10.16 6.73
C MET A 248 -15.66 -10.07 5.60
N LEU A 249 -14.60 -10.87 5.66
CA LEU A 249 -13.55 -10.94 4.65
C LEU A 249 -14.09 -11.45 3.31
N GLU A 250 -14.93 -12.49 3.33
CA GLU A 250 -15.60 -13.01 2.12
C GLU A 250 -16.54 -11.98 1.49
N LYS A 251 -17.30 -11.24 2.31
CA LYS A 251 -18.19 -10.16 1.84
C LYS A 251 -17.43 -9.03 1.14
N ASN A 252 -16.20 -8.77 1.56
CA ASN A 252 -15.30 -7.77 0.97
C ASN A 252 -14.42 -8.33 -0.16
N GLY A 253 -14.73 -9.52 -0.69
CA GLY A 253 -14.04 -10.10 -1.84
C GLY A 253 -12.67 -10.73 -1.53
N ILE A 254 -12.30 -10.84 -0.26
CA ILE A 254 -11.02 -11.42 0.17
C ILE A 254 -11.19 -12.95 0.28
N ARG A 255 -10.70 -13.67 -0.73
CA ARG A 255 -10.93 -15.12 -0.93
C ARG A 255 -9.96 -16.06 -0.20
N ARG A 256 -9.05 -15.56 0.65
CA ARG A 256 -8.10 -16.42 1.37
C ARG A 256 -7.99 -16.00 2.83
N VAL A 257 -8.54 -16.84 3.70
CA VAL A 257 -8.39 -16.76 5.16
C VAL A 257 -7.92 -18.14 5.60
N VAL A 258 -6.79 -18.23 6.30
CA VAL A 258 -6.28 -19.50 6.84
C VAL A 258 -6.22 -19.35 8.36
N PRO A 259 -7.21 -19.86 9.10
CA PRO A 259 -7.19 -19.91 10.55
C PRO A 259 -6.24 -21.01 11.07
N GLN A 260 -5.76 -20.90 12.32
CA GLN A 260 -4.73 -21.78 12.92
C GLN A 260 -5.03 -23.30 12.80
N TYR A 261 -6.29 -23.74 12.84
CA TYR A 261 -6.64 -25.16 12.66
C TYR A 261 -6.32 -25.71 11.26
N ALA A 262 -6.17 -24.84 10.24
CA ALA A 262 -5.76 -25.23 8.90
C ALA A 262 -4.24 -25.49 8.79
N LEU A 263 -3.45 -25.04 9.76
CA LEU A 263 -2.03 -25.42 9.92
C LEU A 263 -1.90 -26.75 10.67
N GLU A 264 -2.79 -27.02 11.63
CA GLU A 264 -2.81 -28.29 12.38
C GLU A 264 -3.29 -29.49 11.54
N ALA A 265 -4.06 -29.24 10.47
CA ALA A 265 -4.59 -30.27 9.56
C ALA A 265 -3.61 -30.70 8.44
N SER A 266 -2.36 -30.21 8.41
CA SER A 266 -1.39 -30.66 7.41
C SER A 266 -0.03 -31.06 7.98
N PRO A 267 0.10 -32.31 8.44
CA PRO A 267 1.37 -33.02 8.44
C PRO A 267 1.92 -33.30 7.01
N ALA A 268 1.20 -32.93 5.94
CA ALA A 268 1.49 -33.35 4.56
C ALA A 268 2.20 -32.30 3.68
N MET A 269 2.44 -31.08 4.17
CA MET A 269 3.21 -30.05 3.45
C MET A 269 4.72 -30.05 3.81
N VAL A 270 5.20 -31.16 4.41
CA VAL A 270 6.63 -31.48 4.58
C VAL A 270 6.94 -32.78 3.81
N SER A 271 6.61 -32.82 2.52
CA SER A 271 7.21 -33.77 1.56
C SER A 271 6.76 -33.46 0.13
N HIS A 272 7.77 -33.32 -0.74
CA HIS A 272 7.76 -33.12 -2.19
C HIS A 272 7.75 -31.67 -2.71
#